data_AF-A0A7Y5U202-F1
#
_entry.id   AF-A0A7Y5U202-F1
#
_cell.length_a   1.000
_cell.length_b   1.000
_cell.length_c   1.000
_cell.angle_alpha   90.00
_cell.angle_beta   90.00
_cell.angle_gamma   90.00
#
_symmetry.space_group_name_H-M   'P 1'
#
loop_
_entity.id
_entity.type
_entity.pdbx_description
1 polymer ?
#
loop_
_entity_poly.entity_id
_entity_poly.type
_entity_poly.pdbx_seq_one_letter_code
_entity_poly.pdbx_strand_id
1 'polypeptide(L)' 'MAFSEIRPLRVLFVCRYNRRRSATAERVFSKDPRLDVRSAGTSDDALVQVNAHMLAWADLLFVMDDGQERALRARFA' A
#
# COMPACT_ATOMS: atom_id res chain seq x y z
N MET A 1 -21.21 1.99 27.49
CA MET A 1 -19.81 2.25 27.14
C MET A 1 -19.64 1.91 25.67
N ALA A 2 -19.54 2.92 24.81
CA ALA A 2 -19.27 2.70 23.39
C ALA A 2 -17.78 2.37 23.25
N PHE A 3 -17.46 1.09 23.05
CA PHE A 3 -16.17 0.75 22.47
C PHE A 3 -16.18 1.37 21.08
N SER A 4 -15.42 2.44 20.85
CA SER A 4 -15.12 2.83 19.47
C SER A 4 -14.47 1.62 18.82
N GLU A 5 -15.09 1.06 17.78
CA GLU A 5 -14.50 -0.03 17.01
C GLU A 5 -13.10 0.41 16.57
N ILE A 6 -12.05 -0.14 17.19
CA ILE A 6 -10.69 0.09 16.72
C ILE A 6 -10.57 -0.71 15.43
N ARG A 7 -10.81 -0.04 14.31
CA ARG A 7 -10.64 -0.63 12.98
C ARG A 7 -9.15 -0.72 12.70
N PRO A 8 -8.68 -1.84 12.10
CA PRO A 8 -7.28 -1.96 11.75
C PRO A 8 -6.88 -0.87 10.77
N LEU A 9 -5.69 -0.30 10.97
CA LEU A 9 -5.15 0.77 10.15
C LEU A 9 -4.81 0.20 8.76
N ARG A 10 -5.32 0.83 7.70
CA ARG A 10 -5.14 0.34 6.34
C ARG A 10 -3.86 0.90 5.75
N VAL A 11 -2.92 0.01 5.44
CA VAL A 11 -1.58 0.37 4.97
C VAL A 11 -1.33 -0.20 3.59
N LEU A 12 -0.97 0.66 2.63
CA LEU A 12 -0.57 0.26 1.29
C LEU A 12 0.95 0.42 1.09
N PHE A 13 1.64 -0.69 0.84
CA PHE A 13 3.05 -0.69 0.45
C PHE A 13 3.19 -0.71 -1.07
N VAL A 14 3.89 0.27 -1.63
CA VAL A 14 4.09 0.39 -3.07
C VAL A 14 5.56 0.25 -3.41
N CYS A 15 5.89 -0.55 -4.43
CA CYS A 15 7.21 -0.51 -5.06
C CYS A 15 7.10 -0.42 -6.59
N ARG A 16 8.16 -0.64 -7.36
CA ARG A 16 8.07 -0.60 -8.84
C ARG A 16 7.24 -1.76 -9.42
N TYR A 17 7.57 -3.01 -9.07
CA TYR A 17 7.02 -4.22 -9.72
C TYR A 17 6.12 -5.09 -8.84
N ASN A 18 5.99 -4.78 -7.55
CA ASN A 18 5.29 -5.63 -6.59
C ASN A 18 5.83 -7.09 -6.47
N ARG A 19 7.15 -7.29 -6.54
CA ARG A 19 7.78 -8.65 -6.49
C ARG A 19 8.64 -8.94 -5.26
N ARG A 20 9.18 -7.90 -4.64
CA ARG A 20 10.12 -8.02 -3.51
C ARG A 20 9.71 -7.11 -2.38
N ARG A 21 10.27 -5.90 -2.32
CA ARG A 21 10.12 -4.95 -1.20
C ARG A 21 8.69 -4.81 -0.67
N SER A 22 7.72 -4.45 -1.54
CA SER A 22 6.33 -4.26 -1.11
C SER A 22 5.63 -5.57 -0.72
N ALA A 23 5.87 -6.66 -1.45
CA ALA A 23 5.29 -7.98 -1.14
C ALA A 23 5.85 -8.57 0.16
N THR A 24 7.14 -8.32 0.45
CA THR A 24 7.76 -8.67 1.72
C THR A 24 7.15 -7.86 2.86
N ALA A 25 6.96 -6.54 2.68
CA ALA A 25 6.32 -5.71 3.68
C ALA A 25 4.90 -6.21 4.01
N GLU A 26 4.08 -6.49 3.01
CA GLU A 26 2.75 -7.09 3.20
C GLU A 26 2.81 -8.40 4.00
N ARG A 27 3.71 -9.33 3.65
CA ARG A 27 3.86 -10.61 4.38
C ARG A 27 4.36 -10.44 5.83
N VAL A 28 5.15 -9.41 6.10
CA VAL A 28 5.66 -9.12 7.44
C VAL A 28 4.58 -8.46 8.30
N PHE A 29 3.94 -7.40 7.79
CA PHE A 29 3.01 -6.57 8.55
C PHE A 29 1.59 -7.16 8.63
N SER A 30 1.17 -8.04 7.71
CA SER A 30 -0.11 -8.76 7.81
C SER A 30 -0.23 -9.68 9.02
N LYS A 31 0.87 -9.89 9.76
CA LYS A 31 0.87 -10.64 11.03
C LYS A 31 0.37 -9.80 12.21
N ASP A 32 0.32 -8.47 12.09
CA ASP A 32 -0.17 -7.58 13.14
C ASP A 32 -1.69 -7.36 12.97
N PRO A 33 -2.54 -7.81 13.92
CA PRO A 33 -4.00 -7.67 13.81
C PRO A 33 -4.49 -6.23 13.85
N ARG A 34 -3.62 -5.27 14.21
CA ARG A 34 -3.95 -3.83 14.20
C ARG A 34 -3.81 -3.23 12.80
N LEU A 35 -3.26 -3.96 11.84
CA LEU A 35 -3.00 -3.49 10.48
C LEU A 35 -3.80 -4.32 9.46
N ASP A 36 -4.44 -3.63 8.53
CA ASP A 36 -4.98 -4.22 7.31
C ASP A 36 -4.04 -3.80 6.17
N VAL A 37 -3.29 -4.75 5.62
CA VAL A 37 -2.14 -4.43 4.78
C VAL A 37 -2.35 -4.94 3.36
N ARG A 38 -2.03 -4.08 2.40
CA ARG A 38 -1.98 -4.44 0.98
C ARG A 38 -0.65 -4.03 0.36
N SER A 39 -0.29 -4.64 -0.76
CA SER A 39 0.82 -4.20 -1.59
C SER A 39 0.49 -4.02 -3.06
N ALA A 40 1.17 -3.08 -3.71
CA ALA A 40 1.00 -2.80 -5.15
C ALA A 40 2.31 -2.32 -5.81
N GLY A 41 2.27 -2.07 -7.12
CA GLY A 41 3.39 -1.59 -7.91
C GLY A 41 3.03 -0.46 -8.88
N THR A 42 3.97 0.45 -9.15
CA THR A 42 3.75 1.60 -10.04
C THR A 42 3.93 1.29 -11.52
N SER A 43 4.70 0.25 -11.86
CA SER A 43 4.96 -0.17 -13.25
C SER A 43 3.73 -0.84 -13.85
N ASP A 44 3.57 -0.74 -15.17
CA ASP A 44 2.55 -1.51 -15.89
C ASP A 44 2.82 -3.03 -15.83
N ASP A 45 4.10 -3.42 -15.74
CA ASP A 45 4.54 -4.81 -15.51
C ASP A 45 4.48 -5.27 -14.03
N ALA A 46 3.83 -4.50 -13.15
CA ALA A 46 3.68 -4.90 -11.75
C ALA A 46 2.74 -6.11 -11.63
N LEU A 47 3.02 -7.03 -10.70
CA LEU A 47 2.13 -8.17 -10.45
C LEU A 47 0.73 -7.70 -10.02
N VAL A 48 0.69 -6.71 -9.14
CA VAL A 48 -0.50 -5.98 -8.75
C VAL A 48 -0.22 -4.51 -9.02
N GLN A 49 -0.86 -3.95 -10.04
CA GLN A 49 -0.71 -2.54 -10.39
C GLN A 49 -1.51 -1.66 -9.42
N VAL A 50 -0.89 -0.58 -8.95
CA VAL A 50 -1.56 0.41 -8.10
C VAL A 50 -2.67 1.11 -8.88
N ASN A 51 -3.82 1.29 -8.22
CA ASN A 51 -4.98 1.95 -8.80
C ASN A 51 -5.64 2.91 -7.81
N ALA A 52 -6.55 3.76 -8.30
CA ALA A 52 -7.21 4.79 -7.50
C ALA A 52 -7.99 4.22 -6.31
N HIS A 53 -8.60 3.03 -6.44
CA HIS A 53 -9.35 2.40 -5.35
C HIS A 53 -8.42 1.97 -4.20
N MET A 54 -7.22 1.47 -4.51
CA MET A 54 -6.22 1.13 -3.49
C MET A 54 -5.74 2.37 -2.74
N LEU A 55 -5.54 3.49 -3.46
CA LEU A 55 -5.15 4.77 -2.87
C LEU A 55 -6.26 5.32 -1.95
N ALA A 56 -7.51 5.29 -2.40
CA ALA A 56 -8.66 5.74 -1.62
C ALA A 56 -8.96 4.84 -0.41
N TRP A 57 -8.59 3.56 -0.47
CA TRP A 57 -8.76 2.61 0.64
C TRP A 57 -7.73 2.81 1.75
N ALA A 58 -6.51 3.26 1.41
CA ALA A 58 -5.39 3.32 2.33
C ALA A 58 -5.46 4.54 3.26
N ASP A 59 -5.30 4.30 4.56
CA ASP A 59 -5.10 5.37 5.55
C ASP A 59 -3.64 5.87 5.51
N LEU A 60 -2.69 4.95 5.22
CA LEU A 60 -1.27 5.24 5.05
C LEU A 60 -0.71 4.56 3.80
N LEU A 61 0.16 5.29 3.10
CA LEU A 61 0.85 4.80 1.91
C LEU A 61 2.36 4.90 2.09
N PHE A 62 3.06 3.78 1.92
CA PHE A 62 4.52 3.71 1.97
C PHE A 62 5.08 3.40 0.59
N VAL A 63 5.92 4.30 0.08
CA VAL A 63 6.75 4.07 -1.10
C VAL A 63 8.17 3.69 -0.67
N MET A 64 8.89 3.00 -1.56
CA MET A 64 10.27 2.55 -1.28
C MET A 64 11.33 3.53 -1.81
N ASP A 65 10.96 4.47 -2.67
CA ASP A 65 11.82 5.53 -3.19
C ASP A 65 11.00 6.69 -3.77
N ASP A 66 11.59 7.88 -3.82
CA ASP A 66 10.95 9.11 -4.31
C ASP A 66 10.48 9.02 -5.78
N GLY A 67 11.10 8.15 -6.58
CA GLY A 67 10.68 7.91 -7.96
C GLY A 67 9.27 7.31 -8.03
N GLN A 68 8.92 6.47 -7.08
CA GLN A 68 7.58 5.88 -6.97
C GLN A 68 6.56 6.91 -6.52
N GLU A 69 6.92 7.79 -5.59
CA GLU A 69 6.05 8.91 -5.19
C GLU A 69 5.75 9.82 -6.39
N ARG A 70 6.79 10.22 -7.15
CA ARG A 70 6.61 11.02 -8.36
C ARG A 70 5.72 10.34 -9.39
N ALA A 71 5.91 9.03 -9.61
CA ALA A 71 5.08 8.26 -10.54
C ALA A 71 3.61 8.22 -10.10
N LEU A 72 3.34 8.04 -8.80
CA LEU A 72 1.99 8.07 -8.25
C LEU A 72 1.35 9.45 -8.41
N ARG A 73 2.06 10.52 -8.04
CA ARG A 73 1.56 11.89 -8.18
C ARG A 73 1.28 12.23 -9.65
N ALA A 74 2.18 11.89 -10.57
CA ALA A 74 1.95 12.16 -11.99
C ALA A 74 0.73 11.41 -12.57
N ARG A 75 0.40 10.23 -12.03
CA ARG A 75 -0.67 9.37 -12.54
C ARG A 75 -2.04 9.64 -11.91
N PHE A 76 -2.08 10.14 -10.67
CA PHE A 76 -3.30 10.25 -9.87
C PHE A 76 -3.54 11.65 -9.26
N ALA A 77 -2.72 12.66 -9.57
CA ALA A 77 -2.98 14.06 -9.21
C ALA A 77 -4.02 14.72 -10.11
#